data_AF-A0A6H5G255-F1
#
_entry.id   AF-A0A6H5G255-F1
#
_cell.length_a   1.000
_cell.length_b   1.000
_cell.length_c   1.000
_cell.angle_alpha   90.00
_cell.angle_beta   90.00
_cell.angle_gamma   90.00
#
_symmetry.space_group_name_H-M   'P 1'
#
loop_
_entity.id
_entity.type
_entity.pdbx_description
1 polymer ?
#
loop_
_entity_poly.entity_id
_entity_poly.type
_entity_poly.pdbx_seq_one_letter_code
_entity_poly.pdbx_strand_id
1 'polypeptide(L)' 'ILIVDWDVHHGNGTQEIFLEDPRVLYVSVHRFDNGEFFPNTGDGAALHVGRLRGEGFNINIPWNK' A
#
# COMPACT_ATOMS: atom_id res chain seq x y z
N ILE A 1 -15.44 3.65 0.33
CA ILE A 1 -15.15 2.33 0.97
C ILE A 1 -13.79 2.44 1.61
N LEU A 2 -13.60 1.84 2.79
CA LEU A 2 -12.29 1.76 3.45
C LEU A 2 -11.87 0.29 3.48
N ILE A 3 -10.67 -0.01 3.00
CA ILE A 3 -10.02 -1.30 3.14
C ILE A 3 -8.84 -1.10 4.09
N VAL A 4 -8.87 -1.81 5.22
CA VAL A 4 -7.74 -1.89 6.15
C VAL A 4 -7.14 -3.28 5.99
N ASP A 5 -5.90 -3.31 5.52
CA ASP A 5 -5.11 -4.51 5.36
C ASP A 5 -4.08 -4.59 6.49
N TRP A 6 -4.27 -5.55 7.38
CA TRP A 6 -3.40 -5.79 8.54
C TRP A 6 -2.55 -7.04 8.40
N ASP A 7 -2.56 -7.71 7.24
CA ASP A 7 -1.66 -8.83 6.99
C ASP A 7 -0.20 -8.34 7.07
N VAL A 8 0.73 -9.25 7.38
CA VAL A 8 2.15 -8.88 7.49
C VAL A 8 2.75 -8.54 6.12
N HIS A 9 2.15 -9.00 5.02
CA HIS A 9 2.61 -8.70 3.66
C HIS A 9 1.84 -7.53 3.06
N HIS A 10 2.52 -6.76 2.21
CA HIS A 10 1.86 -5.74 1.40
C HIS A 10 0.87 -6.40 0.43
N GLY A 11 -0.35 -5.86 0.34
CA GLY A 11 -1.37 -6.31 -0.59
C GLY A 11 -1.23 -5.66 -1.96
N ASN A 12 -0.13 -5.94 -2.69
CA ASN A 12 0.22 -5.30 -3.97
C ASN A 12 -0.95 -5.26 -4.96
N GLY A 13 -1.66 -6.38 -5.09
CA GLY A 13 -2.78 -6.51 -6.00
C GLY A 13 -3.95 -5.60 -5.61
N THR A 14 -4.25 -5.50 -4.31
CA THR A 14 -5.30 -4.62 -3.81
C THR A 14 -4.94 -3.15 -4.04
N GLN A 15 -3.69 -2.77 -3.75
CA GLN A 15 -3.19 -1.43 -4.05
C GLN A 15 -3.33 -1.11 -5.54
N GLU A 16 -2.86 -1.99 -6.44
CA GLU A 16 -2.89 -1.73 -7.87
C GLU A 16 -4.32 -1.60 -8.42
N ILE A 17 -5.26 -2.41 -7.94
CA ILE A 17 -6.67 -2.35 -8.37
C ILE A 17 -7.30 -0.99 -8.06
N PHE A 18 -6.96 -0.36 -6.93
CA PHE A 18 -7.59 0.88 -6.47
C PHE A 18 -6.70 2.12 -6.57
N LEU A 19 -5.50 1.99 -7.14
CA LEU A 19 -4.46 3.01 -7.11
C LEU A 19 -4.91 4.38 -7.65
N GLU A 20 -5.88 4.38 -8.58
CA GLU A 20 -6.44 5.58 -9.22
C GLU A 20 -7.88 5.91 -8.80
N ASP A 21 -8.50 5.13 -7.91
CA ASP A 21 -9.91 5.27 -7.53
C ASP A 21 -10.10 6.03 -6.19
N PRO A 22 -10.52 7.31 -6.20
CA PRO A 22 -10.74 8.08 -4.98
C PRO A 22 -11.94 7.63 -4.14
N ARG A 23 -12.71 6.63 -4.57
CA ARG A 23 -13.85 6.10 -3.80
C ARG A 23 -13.43 5.02 -2.81
N VAL A 24 -12.19 4.52 -2.92
CA VAL A 24 -11.64 3.47 -2.07
C VAL A 24 -10.36 3.99 -1.43
N LEU A 25 -10.36 4.10 -0.09
CA LEU A 25 -9.14 4.31 0.66
C LEU A 25 -8.55 2.94 1.03
N TYR A 26 -7.34 2.65 0.56
CA TYR A 26 -6.57 1.48 0.96
C TYR A 26 -5.51 1.88 2.00
N VAL A 27 -5.50 1.19 3.13
CA VAL A 27 -4.49 1.36 4.18
C VAL A 27 -3.87 0.00 4.46
N SER A 28 -2.56 -0.11 4.35
CA SER A 28 -1.83 -1.34 4.65
C SER A 28 -0.71 -1.06 5.66
N VAL A 29 -0.72 -1.83 6.74
CA VAL A 29 0.47 -2.05 7.57
C VAL A 29 1.14 -3.32 7.08
N HIS A 30 2.45 -3.33 6.92
CA HIS A 30 3.16 -4.53 6.46
C HIS A 30 4.64 -4.45 6.82
N ARG A 31 5.26 -5.61 6.98
CA ARG A 31 6.72 -5.69 7.03
C ARG A 31 7.28 -5.40 5.65
N PHE A 32 8.29 -4.55 5.60
CA PHE A 32 8.88 -4.06 4.36
C PHE A 32 10.39 -4.31 4.31
N ASP A 33 11.09 -4.13 5.43
CA ASP A 33 12.55 -4.25 5.53
C ASP A 33 13.26 -3.50 4.37
N ASN A 34 12.86 -2.26 4.12
CA ASN A 34 13.35 -1.44 3.00
C ASN A 34 13.17 -2.10 1.61
N GLY A 35 12.16 -2.94 1.43
CA GLY A 35 11.88 -3.68 0.20
C GLY A 35 12.49 -5.09 0.15
N GLU A 36 13.16 -5.54 1.22
CA GLU A 36 13.77 -6.88 1.31
C GLU A 36 12.81 -7.96 1.83
N PHE A 37 11.68 -7.58 2.44
CA PHE A 37 10.65 -8.54 2.83
C PHE A 37 9.70 -8.86 1.67
N PHE A 38 9.15 -10.08 1.62
CA PHE A 38 8.15 -10.45 0.62
C PHE A 38 7.00 -9.42 0.65
N PRO A 39 6.56 -8.88 -0.50
CA PRO A 39 6.77 -9.37 -1.87
C PRO A 39 7.96 -8.79 -2.63
N ASN A 40 8.89 -8.13 -1.95
CA ASN A 40 10.14 -7.63 -2.52
C ASN A 40 9.97 -6.61 -3.65
N THR A 41 8.94 -5.78 -3.56
CA THR A 41 8.69 -4.68 -4.50
C THR A 41 8.86 -3.33 -3.80
N GLY A 42 9.07 -2.26 -4.58
CA GLY A 42 9.08 -0.89 -4.04
C GLY A 42 7.70 -0.36 -3.69
N ASP A 43 6.63 -0.99 -4.21
CA ASP A 43 5.26 -0.47 -4.17
C ASP A 43 4.68 -0.32 -2.77
N GLY A 44 5.20 -1.06 -1.79
CA GLY A 44 4.86 -0.95 -0.36
C GLY A 44 5.54 0.22 0.35
N ALA A 45 6.41 0.98 -0.30
CA ALA A 45 7.05 2.12 0.34
C ALA A 45 6.04 3.22 0.71
N ALA A 46 6.33 3.97 1.79
CA ALA A 46 5.46 5.02 2.31
C ALA A 46 5.21 6.18 1.33
N LEU A 47 6.05 6.33 0.30
CA LEU A 47 5.92 7.37 -0.73
C LEU A 47 4.84 7.04 -1.77
N HIS A 48 4.33 5.80 -1.82
CA HIS A 48 3.26 5.42 -2.74
C HIS A 48 1.89 5.81 -2.18
N VAL A 49 1.44 7.01 -2.57
CA VAL A 49 0.21 7.63 -2.04
C VAL A 49 -1.00 7.52 -2.96
N GLY A 50 -0.92 6.73 -4.03
CA GLY A 50 -1.93 6.65 -5.09
C GLY A 50 -1.48 7.36 -6.36
N ARG A 51 -2.32 7.36 -7.40
CA ARG A 51 -2.03 7.99 -8.70
C ARG A 51 -3.24 8.71 -9.24
N LEU A 52 -3.01 9.71 -10.09
CA LEU A 52 -4.05 10.46 -10.79
C LEU A 52 -5.12 10.98 -9.80
N ARG A 53 -6.36 10.52 -9.97
CA ARG A 53 -7.49 10.93 -9.13
C ARG A 53 -7.48 10.25 -7.77
N GLY A 54 -6.75 9.15 -7.61
CA GLY A 54 -6.59 8.40 -6.36
C GLY A 54 -5.40 8.85 -5.51
N GLU A 55 -4.70 9.93 -5.89
CA GLU A 55 -3.64 10.49 -5.03
C GLU A 55 -4.21 10.89 -3.66
N GLY A 56 -3.56 10.43 -2.59
CA GLY A 56 -4.02 10.54 -1.20
C GLY A 56 -4.94 9.40 -0.73
N PHE A 57 -5.35 8.48 -1.61
CA PHE A 57 -6.25 7.36 -1.29
C PHE A 57 -5.54 6.00 -1.14
N ASN A 58 -4.21 5.99 -1.11
CA ASN A 58 -3.39 4.83 -0.78
C ASN A 58 -2.42 5.19 0.37
N ILE A 59 -2.43 4.42 1.45
CA ILE A 59 -1.56 4.65 2.61
C ILE A 59 -0.81 3.38 2.94
N ASN A 60 0.51 3.41 2.75
CA ASN A 60 1.41 2.35 3.16
C ASN A 60 2.13 2.73 4.46
N ILE A 61 2.13 1.80 5.42
CA ILE A 61 2.86 1.90 6.68
C ILE A 61 3.88 0.76 6.72
N PRO A 62 5.05 0.95 6.08
CA PRO A 62 6.09 -0.07 6.00
C PRO A 62 6.87 -0.18 7.32
N TRP A 63 6.92 -1.38 7.90
CA TRP A 63 7.78 -1.70 9.04
C TRP A 63 9.14 -2.18 8.55
N ASN A 64 10.19 -1.47 8.95
CA ASN A 64 11.57 -1.78 8.56
C ASN A 64 12.37 -2.46 9.68
N LYS A 65 11.74 -2.75 10.83
CA LYS A 65 12.30 -3.43 12.00
C LYS A 65 11.19 -4.15 12.77
#